data_AF-A0A9D9PU15-F1
#
_entry.id   AF-A0A9D9PU15-F1
#
_cell.length_a   1.000
_cell.length_b   1.000
_cell.length_c   1.000
_cell.angle_alpha   90.00
_cell.angle_beta   90.00
_cell.angle_gamma   90.00
#
_symmetry.space_group_name_H-M   'P 1'
#
loop_
_entity.id
_entity.type
_entity.pdbx_description
1 polymer ?
#
loop_
_entity_poly.entity_id
_entity_poly.type
_entity_poly.pdbx_seq_one_letter_code
_entity_poly.pdbx_strand_id
1 'polypeptide(L)'
;MGGNSEQPESSDRGTNPERTDLRLKENTELKAAPEDNSDAAFSVLEEAKSRINEYSEKEFGDEADFSDLTHVSLAYTTDEESFIPIEVYADLVDFRMITLYGEDIVSEKKYDTLEAMLGTLGNLEFDELVALSDEEKNIAADKIEAVLPEDIFTEKEMLDIVGMYRHIGTSKQEVLEYFLENDNAAERAEYLKSIYNDDYTEFSVGSERYGYKAQDEGLLIYKGNFLSSDEKQTISWNRVQELTGKLIDDHEFLDITDTFDIEPEIEETSGYDEPQQLSLFGDIDVPEITTDNYSSETAISQDMIDYVLRAGSNEPNSLERIVAQFQKNKGIESNAAFLSKEFGTDGRGFEYESPDGLKRTKIAVWYDKDGITFGIGNTAHNRHSSVSMTWEQTAGRISEMLYDGKYTTQDIIDNAEPFTRKELADKLWYLHQDVEVEYFIPDYFFKGGFPESTVRIAEALKGEKPVQECIDGLTDLIKQYEADRDVLRFHFHRMPEMLENLKDLQRDRLVFKAEPSFMVAHKCFITDDEKDKLIMSGSGMEGGKFRINDYFSQPHSTNEKVKFLKNEYGTGGRGYAGFNEWHDAKGVFLTKGDYGNPEAKVKMTWNEVADRITTLISQKNILQMKIYLRKTGLNAS
;
A
#
# COMPACT_ATOMS: atom_id res chain seq x y z
N MET A 1 -0.73 17.64 -69.77
CA MET A 1 -1.26 16.45 -69.06
C MET A 1 -1.44 16.92 -67.62
N GLY A 2 -2.62 17.24 -67.11
CA GLY A 2 -3.97 17.06 -67.65
C GLY A 2 -4.66 15.87 -66.98
N GLY A 3 -5.58 16.07 -66.02
CA GLY A 3 -5.94 17.33 -65.36
C GLY A 3 -7.26 17.25 -64.59
N ASN A 4 -7.46 18.21 -63.67
CA ASN A 4 -8.70 18.57 -62.92
C ASN A 4 -9.31 17.46 -62.02
N SER A 5 -9.76 17.66 -60.77
CA SER A 5 -10.19 18.81 -59.94
C SER A 5 -11.72 18.94 -59.76
N GLU A 6 -12.12 18.86 -58.48
CA GLU A 6 -13.25 19.56 -57.83
C GLU A 6 -14.71 19.08 -58.05
N GLN A 7 -15.57 19.69 -57.22
CA GLN A 7 -16.98 19.42 -56.86
C GLN A 7 -17.96 20.01 -57.96
N PRO A 8 -19.32 20.09 -57.84
CA PRO A 8 -20.15 20.06 -56.62
C PRO A 8 -21.64 19.56 -56.69
N GLU A 9 -22.28 19.65 -55.52
CA GLU A 9 -23.67 20.10 -55.21
C GLU A 9 -24.95 19.62 -55.95
N SER A 10 -25.87 19.11 -55.11
CA SER A 10 -27.28 19.57 -54.92
C SER A 10 -28.48 18.91 -55.64
N SER A 11 -29.38 18.38 -54.77
CA SER A 11 -30.86 18.41 -54.78
C SER A 11 -31.71 18.18 -56.03
N ASP A 12 -32.69 17.27 -55.88
CA ASP A 12 -34.12 17.69 -55.89
C ASP A 12 -34.94 16.85 -54.85
N ARG A 13 -36.25 17.11 -54.73
CA ARG A 13 -37.11 16.83 -53.56
C ARG A 13 -38.06 15.63 -53.77
N GLY A 14 -38.46 14.96 -52.66
CA GLY A 14 -39.44 13.86 -52.70
C GLY A 14 -40.03 13.45 -51.34
N THR A 15 -41.06 14.16 -50.90
CA THR A 15 -41.91 13.98 -49.69
C THR A 15 -42.20 12.55 -49.15
N ASN A 16 -42.11 12.41 -47.81
CA ASN A 16 -42.78 11.40 -46.96
C ASN A 16 -44.34 11.55 -47.07
N PRO A 17 -45.20 10.51 -46.90
CA PRO A 17 -45.49 9.94 -45.57
C PRO A 17 -45.81 8.41 -45.49
N GLU A 18 -45.96 7.95 -44.24
CA GLU A 18 -46.65 6.75 -43.69
C GLU A 18 -47.51 5.84 -44.62
N ARG A 19 -47.66 4.52 -44.32
CA ARG A 19 -48.62 3.95 -43.33
C ARG A 19 -49.01 2.45 -43.53
N THR A 20 -49.06 1.70 -42.41
CA THR A 20 -49.97 0.57 -42.04
C THR A 20 -50.16 -0.72 -42.87
N ASP A 21 -50.14 -1.82 -42.10
CA ASP A 21 -51.01 -3.02 -42.13
C ASP A 21 -51.06 -3.98 -43.33
N LEU A 22 -51.01 -5.28 -43.00
CA LEU A 22 -52.15 -6.19 -43.23
C LEU A 22 -52.09 -7.43 -42.32
N ARG A 23 -53.05 -7.55 -41.40
CA ARG A 23 -53.45 -8.81 -40.73
C ARG A 23 -54.44 -9.59 -41.62
N LEU A 24 -54.89 -10.76 -41.15
CA LEU A 24 -56.09 -11.53 -41.59
C LEU A 24 -55.82 -12.47 -42.81
N LYS A 25 -56.38 -13.69 -42.93
CA LYS A 25 -57.40 -14.38 -42.09
C LYS A 25 -57.48 -15.92 -42.29
N GLU A 26 -57.77 -16.64 -41.20
CA GLU A 26 -58.71 -17.78 -41.01
C GLU A 26 -58.77 -19.04 -41.93
N ASN A 27 -58.66 -20.21 -41.26
CA ASN A 27 -59.58 -21.39 -41.29
C ASN A 27 -59.77 -22.22 -42.59
N THR A 28 -60.17 -23.51 -42.60
CA THR A 28 -60.62 -24.50 -41.57
C THR A 28 -60.12 -25.93 -42.03
N GLU A 29 -60.50 -27.14 -41.56
CA GLU A 29 -61.60 -27.70 -40.74
C GLU A 29 -61.12 -28.76 -39.71
N LEU A 30 -61.61 -28.62 -38.47
CA LEU A 30 -62.18 -29.64 -37.56
C LEU A 30 -61.86 -31.15 -37.73
N LYS A 31 -61.40 -31.75 -36.63
CA LYS A 31 -61.93 -33.03 -36.10
C LYS A 31 -61.99 -32.98 -34.56
N ALA A 32 -62.91 -33.75 -33.97
CA ALA A 32 -63.29 -33.62 -32.56
C ALA A 32 -62.28 -34.20 -31.56
N ALA A 33 -62.35 -33.71 -30.32
CA ALA A 33 -61.51 -34.07 -29.18
C ALA A 33 -61.90 -35.43 -28.53
N PRO A 34 -61.25 -35.77 -27.42
CA PRO A 34 -61.99 -35.79 -26.15
C PRO A 34 -61.58 -34.64 -25.21
N GLU A 35 -62.56 -33.84 -24.80
CA GLU A 35 -62.44 -32.85 -23.73
C GLU A 35 -62.65 -33.58 -22.39
N ASP A 36 -61.56 -34.06 -21.77
CA ASP A 36 -61.64 -34.75 -20.46
C ASP A 36 -60.33 -34.62 -19.62
N ASN A 37 -59.31 -33.91 -20.12
CA ASN A 37 -57.94 -33.92 -19.55
C ASN A 37 -57.40 -32.54 -19.12
N SER A 38 -58.10 -31.43 -19.40
CA SER A 38 -57.67 -30.08 -18.97
C SER A 38 -57.89 -29.86 -17.48
N ASP A 39 -59.07 -30.23 -16.98
CA ASP A 39 -59.47 -30.02 -15.58
C ASP A 39 -58.68 -30.96 -14.65
N ALA A 40 -58.35 -32.17 -15.13
CA ALA A 40 -57.47 -33.11 -14.44
C ALA A 40 -56.04 -32.54 -14.30
N ALA A 41 -55.41 -32.14 -15.40
CA ALA A 41 -54.06 -31.58 -15.37
C ALA A 41 -53.97 -30.28 -14.53
N PHE A 42 -55.01 -29.42 -14.59
CA PHE A 42 -55.10 -28.24 -13.74
C PHE A 42 -55.22 -28.61 -12.26
N SER A 43 -56.08 -29.58 -11.91
CA SER A 43 -56.22 -30.07 -10.53
C SER A 43 -54.92 -30.67 -9.98
N VAL A 44 -54.14 -31.37 -10.81
CA VAL A 44 -52.86 -31.99 -10.43
C VAL A 44 -51.76 -30.94 -10.24
N LEU A 45 -51.73 -29.88 -11.06
CA LEU A 45 -50.79 -28.77 -10.89
C LEU A 45 -51.06 -27.96 -9.62
N GLU A 46 -52.33 -27.68 -9.31
CA GLU A 46 -52.66 -27.01 -8.04
C GLU A 46 -52.39 -27.92 -6.82
N GLU A 47 -52.53 -29.24 -6.95
CA GLU A 47 -52.10 -30.18 -5.91
C GLU A 47 -50.57 -30.22 -5.74
N ALA A 48 -49.79 -30.10 -6.83
CA ALA A 48 -48.33 -30.02 -6.77
C ALA A 48 -47.87 -28.76 -6.02
N LYS A 49 -48.45 -27.61 -6.36
CA LYS A 49 -48.23 -26.34 -5.62
C LYS A 49 -48.62 -26.45 -4.15
N SER A 50 -49.78 -27.04 -3.86
CA SER A 50 -50.25 -27.19 -2.48
C SER A 50 -49.30 -28.03 -1.62
N ARG A 51 -48.68 -29.08 -2.19
CA ARG A 51 -47.67 -29.89 -1.48
C ARG A 51 -46.37 -29.13 -1.25
N ILE A 52 -45.92 -28.35 -2.24
CA ILE A 52 -44.73 -27.50 -2.11
C ILE A 52 -44.96 -26.39 -1.08
N ASN A 53 -46.14 -25.75 -1.04
CA ASN A 53 -46.47 -24.79 0.02
C ASN A 53 -46.57 -25.43 1.41
N GLU A 54 -47.20 -26.61 1.55
CA GLU A 54 -47.27 -27.33 2.83
C GLU A 54 -45.86 -27.67 3.38
N TYR A 55 -44.91 -27.95 2.49
CA TYR A 55 -43.50 -28.12 2.84
C TYR A 55 -42.80 -26.77 3.14
N SER A 56 -43.00 -25.74 2.33
CA SER A 56 -42.35 -24.43 2.49
C SER A 56 -42.80 -23.70 3.77
N GLU A 57 -44.10 -23.71 4.08
CA GLU A 57 -44.64 -23.19 5.34
C GLU A 57 -44.12 -23.97 6.56
N LYS A 58 -43.78 -25.26 6.39
CA LYS A 58 -43.29 -26.14 7.46
C LYS A 58 -41.80 -25.94 7.77
N GLU A 59 -40.95 -25.82 6.76
CA GLU A 59 -39.49 -25.68 6.93
C GLU A 59 -39.04 -24.21 7.04
N PHE A 60 -39.56 -23.33 6.17
CA PHE A 60 -39.10 -21.94 6.06
C PHE A 60 -40.06 -20.93 6.68
N GLY A 61 -41.36 -21.27 6.77
CA GLY A 61 -42.40 -20.43 7.38
C GLY A 61 -43.12 -19.48 6.42
N ASP A 62 -42.78 -19.51 5.13
CA ASP A 62 -43.35 -18.69 4.06
C ASP A 62 -43.86 -19.57 2.90
N GLU A 63 -44.81 -19.06 2.10
CA GLU A 63 -45.27 -19.70 0.86
C GLU A 63 -44.16 -19.71 -0.22
N ALA A 64 -44.13 -20.73 -1.09
CA ALA A 64 -43.16 -20.84 -2.16
C ALA A 64 -43.50 -19.94 -3.36
N ASP A 65 -42.49 -19.44 -4.07
CA ASP A 65 -42.70 -18.67 -5.30
C ASP A 65 -42.99 -19.59 -6.50
N PHE A 66 -44.15 -19.39 -7.13
CA PHE A 66 -44.58 -20.07 -8.35
C PHE A 66 -44.59 -19.12 -9.57
N SER A 67 -43.89 -17.98 -9.50
CA SER A 67 -43.75 -17.02 -10.61
C SER A 67 -43.06 -17.64 -11.83
N ASP A 68 -42.14 -18.57 -11.61
CA ASP A 68 -41.61 -19.46 -12.64
C ASP A 68 -41.90 -20.93 -12.26
N LEU A 69 -42.69 -21.62 -13.09
CA LEU A 69 -43.02 -23.03 -12.87
C LEU A 69 -41.91 -24.00 -13.34
N THR A 70 -40.88 -23.49 -14.02
CA THR A 70 -39.69 -24.28 -14.41
C THR A 70 -38.59 -24.27 -13.36
N HIS A 71 -38.62 -23.31 -12.41
CA HIS A 71 -37.64 -23.18 -11.32
C HIS A 71 -38.32 -22.80 -10.00
N VAL A 72 -39.03 -23.77 -9.40
CA VAL A 72 -39.64 -23.60 -8.06
C VAL A 72 -38.63 -24.09 -7.02
N SER A 73 -37.91 -23.19 -6.36
CA SER A 73 -36.91 -23.55 -5.35
C SER A 73 -37.53 -24.31 -4.16
N LEU A 74 -36.85 -25.36 -3.69
CA LEU A 74 -37.25 -26.25 -2.59
C LEU A 74 -36.26 -26.24 -1.42
N ALA A 75 -34.96 -26.09 -1.69
CA ALA A 75 -33.94 -25.97 -0.65
C ALA A 75 -32.76 -25.14 -1.16
N TYR A 76 -32.13 -24.39 -0.25
CA TYR A 76 -30.87 -23.72 -0.48
C TYR A 76 -30.03 -23.79 0.80
N THR A 77 -28.77 -24.21 0.69
CA THR A 77 -27.81 -24.23 1.80
C THR A 77 -26.38 -24.15 1.27
N THR A 78 -25.39 -24.24 2.15
CA THR A 78 -23.97 -24.31 1.81
C THR A 78 -23.34 -25.54 2.48
N ASP A 79 -22.47 -26.25 1.75
CA ASP A 79 -21.71 -27.38 2.28
C ASP A 79 -20.64 -26.92 3.30
N GLU A 80 -20.65 -27.51 4.51
CA GLU A 80 -19.80 -27.06 5.63
C GLU A 80 -18.30 -27.37 5.47
N GLU A 81 -17.91 -28.29 4.57
CA GLU A 81 -16.50 -28.68 4.37
C GLU A 81 -15.84 -27.92 3.20
N SER A 82 -16.62 -27.54 2.19
CA SER A 82 -16.16 -26.95 0.92
C SER A 82 -16.64 -25.51 0.68
N PHE A 83 -17.63 -25.04 1.44
CA PHE A 83 -18.31 -23.75 1.26
C PHE A 83 -19.00 -23.55 -0.11
N ILE A 84 -19.26 -24.63 -0.85
CA ILE A 84 -19.99 -24.62 -2.11
C ILE A 84 -21.51 -24.62 -1.84
N PRO A 85 -22.32 -23.77 -2.52
CA PRO A 85 -23.76 -23.75 -2.33
C PRO A 85 -24.44 -24.99 -2.93
N ILE A 86 -25.53 -25.42 -2.29
CA ILE A 86 -26.41 -26.50 -2.72
C ILE A 86 -27.80 -25.88 -2.95
N GLU A 87 -28.32 -25.92 -4.17
CA GLU A 87 -29.70 -25.54 -4.48
C GLU A 87 -30.49 -26.76 -4.96
N VAL A 88 -31.74 -26.91 -4.51
CA VAL A 88 -32.67 -27.91 -5.01
C VAL A 88 -33.94 -27.22 -5.48
N TYR A 89 -34.41 -27.53 -6.69
CA TYR A 89 -35.63 -26.96 -7.25
C TYR A 89 -36.49 -27.99 -8.02
N ALA A 90 -37.76 -27.64 -8.19
CA ALA A 90 -38.75 -28.39 -8.96
C ALA A 90 -39.08 -27.67 -10.27
N ASP A 91 -38.96 -28.37 -11.37
CA ASP A 91 -39.51 -27.97 -12.67
C ASP A 91 -40.83 -28.72 -12.87
N LEU A 92 -41.93 -28.00 -12.70
CA LEU A 92 -43.29 -28.51 -12.81
C LEU A 92 -43.80 -28.56 -14.27
N VAL A 93 -42.97 -28.17 -15.24
CA VAL A 93 -43.30 -28.16 -16.68
C VAL A 93 -42.66 -29.34 -17.40
N ASP A 94 -41.37 -29.60 -17.19
CA ASP A 94 -40.65 -30.79 -17.69
C ASP A 94 -40.69 -31.99 -16.70
N PHE A 95 -41.44 -31.85 -15.59
CA PHE A 95 -41.67 -32.87 -14.56
C PHE A 95 -40.38 -33.47 -13.98
N ARG A 96 -39.56 -32.63 -13.35
CA ARG A 96 -38.27 -33.04 -12.76
C ARG A 96 -37.92 -32.28 -11.49
N MET A 97 -37.09 -32.90 -10.66
CA MET A 97 -36.37 -32.21 -9.59
C MET A 97 -34.89 -32.16 -9.97
N ILE A 98 -34.24 -31.03 -9.72
CA ILE A 98 -32.82 -30.78 -10.01
C ILE A 98 -32.13 -30.35 -8.72
N THR A 99 -30.95 -30.93 -8.47
CA THR A 99 -30.02 -30.49 -7.43
C THR A 99 -28.75 -29.95 -8.08
N LEU A 100 -28.39 -28.72 -7.71
CA LEU A 100 -27.17 -28.03 -8.08
C LEU A 100 -26.14 -28.10 -6.94
N TYR A 101 -24.87 -28.14 -7.32
CA TYR A 101 -23.73 -27.93 -6.43
C TYR A 101 -22.81 -26.90 -7.08
N GLY A 102 -22.72 -25.71 -6.51
CA GLY A 102 -22.25 -24.53 -7.25
C GLY A 102 -23.25 -24.19 -8.38
N GLU A 103 -22.75 -23.97 -9.59
CA GLU A 103 -23.58 -23.78 -10.79
C GLU A 103 -23.98 -25.11 -11.48
N ASP A 104 -23.54 -26.26 -10.94
CA ASP A 104 -23.47 -27.51 -11.70
C ASP A 104 -24.55 -28.53 -11.29
N ILE A 105 -25.29 -29.07 -12.26
CA ILE A 105 -26.27 -30.14 -12.00
C ILE A 105 -25.53 -31.43 -11.60
N VAL A 106 -25.73 -31.84 -10.36
CA VAL A 106 -25.20 -33.09 -9.79
C VAL A 106 -26.26 -34.20 -9.73
N SER A 107 -27.54 -33.84 -9.58
CA SER A 107 -28.66 -34.80 -9.54
C SER A 107 -29.86 -34.27 -10.36
N GLU A 108 -30.43 -35.10 -11.24
CA GLU A 108 -31.67 -34.78 -11.99
C GLU A 108 -32.63 -35.97 -11.96
N LYS A 109 -33.78 -35.80 -11.30
CA LYS A 109 -34.80 -36.85 -11.11
C LYS A 109 -36.05 -36.51 -11.91
N LYS A 110 -36.20 -37.16 -13.08
CA LYS A 110 -37.33 -37.01 -14.01
C LYS A 110 -38.50 -37.95 -13.70
N TYR A 111 -39.72 -37.51 -14.00
CA TYR A 111 -40.97 -38.25 -13.82
C TYR A 111 -41.77 -38.30 -15.13
N ASP A 112 -42.43 -39.42 -15.43
CA ASP A 112 -43.23 -39.57 -16.66
C ASP A 112 -44.49 -38.67 -16.70
N THR A 113 -44.94 -38.20 -15.54
CA THR A 113 -46.18 -37.42 -15.32
C THR A 113 -46.08 -36.63 -14.01
N LEU A 114 -46.75 -35.48 -13.92
CA LEU A 114 -46.82 -34.67 -12.69
C LEU A 114 -47.47 -35.44 -11.53
N GLU A 115 -48.45 -36.30 -11.80
CA GLU A 115 -49.08 -37.22 -10.84
C GLU A 115 -48.08 -38.17 -10.16
N ALA A 116 -47.01 -38.57 -10.86
CA ALA A 116 -45.93 -39.38 -10.29
C ALA A 116 -44.96 -38.54 -9.45
N MET A 117 -44.77 -37.27 -9.82
CA MET A 117 -43.95 -36.30 -9.09
C MET A 117 -44.60 -35.90 -7.74
N LEU A 118 -45.94 -35.80 -7.67
CA LEU A 118 -46.70 -35.56 -6.43
C LEU A 118 -46.26 -36.48 -5.27
N GLY A 119 -45.94 -37.74 -5.58
CA GLY A 119 -45.51 -38.73 -4.59
C GLY A 119 -44.18 -38.41 -3.90
N THR A 120 -43.29 -37.67 -4.56
CA THR A 120 -42.07 -37.12 -3.93
C THR A 120 -42.34 -35.76 -3.30
N LEU A 121 -43.08 -34.87 -3.98
CA LEU A 121 -43.42 -33.54 -3.45
C LEU A 121 -44.22 -33.58 -2.12
N GLY A 122 -44.93 -34.67 -1.85
CA GLY A 122 -45.63 -34.89 -0.56
C GLY A 122 -44.79 -35.58 0.52
N ASN A 123 -43.50 -35.81 0.31
CA ASN A 123 -42.55 -36.41 1.27
C ASN A 123 -41.19 -35.70 1.15
N LEU A 124 -41.20 -34.37 1.18
CA LEU A 124 -39.98 -33.55 1.18
C LEU A 124 -39.51 -33.32 2.63
N GLU A 125 -38.24 -33.61 2.90
CA GLU A 125 -37.54 -33.27 4.14
C GLU A 125 -36.22 -32.58 3.78
N PHE A 126 -35.92 -31.44 4.42
CA PHE A 126 -34.80 -30.57 4.03
C PHE A 126 -33.45 -31.32 4.03
N ASP A 127 -33.18 -32.06 5.11
CA ASP A 127 -31.95 -32.85 5.28
C ASP A 127 -31.77 -33.91 4.17
N GLU A 128 -32.86 -34.53 3.68
CA GLU A 128 -32.76 -35.50 2.56
C GLU A 128 -32.56 -34.83 1.20
N LEU A 129 -33.01 -33.57 1.02
CA LEU A 129 -32.85 -32.83 -0.24
C LEU A 129 -31.43 -32.29 -0.41
N VAL A 130 -30.78 -31.85 0.68
CA VAL A 130 -29.42 -31.27 0.64
C VAL A 130 -28.30 -32.29 0.89
N ALA A 131 -28.63 -33.54 1.23
CA ALA A 131 -27.67 -34.61 1.47
C ALA A 131 -27.03 -35.15 0.17
N LEU A 132 -26.02 -34.44 -0.34
CA LEU A 132 -25.20 -34.90 -1.47
C LEU A 132 -24.25 -36.03 -1.06
N SER A 133 -24.22 -37.10 -1.85
CA SER A 133 -23.22 -38.16 -1.73
C SER A 133 -21.84 -37.74 -2.24
N ASP A 134 -20.79 -38.44 -1.81
CA ASP A 134 -19.42 -38.22 -2.33
C ASP A 134 -19.37 -38.37 -3.86
N GLU A 135 -20.14 -39.30 -4.45
CA GLU A 135 -20.20 -39.46 -5.90
C GLU A 135 -20.85 -38.24 -6.59
N GLU A 136 -21.87 -37.63 -6.00
CA GLU A 136 -22.51 -36.40 -6.53
C GLU A 136 -21.62 -35.17 -6.38
N LYS A 137 -20.92 -35.00 -5.24
CA LYS A 137 -19.91 -33.93 -5.08
C LYS A 137 -18.77 -34.08 -6.10
N ASN A 138 -18.34 -35.33 -6.36
CA ASN A 138 -17.32 -35.62 -7.38
C ASN A 138 -17.81 -35.38 -8.83
N ILE A 139 -19.11 -35.43 -9.13
CA ILE A 139 -19.63 -35.07 -10.48
C ILE A 139 -19.36 -33.60 -10.82
N ALA A 140 -19.33 -32.70 -9.83
CA ALA A 140 -18.86 -31.32 -10.05
C ALA A 140 -17.34 -31.25 -10.18
N ALA A 141 -16.59 -31.97 -9.34
CA ALA A 141 -15.12 -32.01 -9.41
C ALA A 141 -14.59 -32.53 -10.76
N ASP A 142 -15.14 -33.63 -11.27
CA ASP A 142 -14.81 -34.21 -12.58
C ASP A 142 -15.07 -33.23 -13.75
N LYS A 143 -16.07 -32.33 -13.63
CA LYS A 143 -16.34 -31.28 -14.64
C LYS A 143 -15.34 -30.13 -14.53
N ILE A 144 -15.00 -29.71 -13.32
CA ILE A 144 -14.01 -28.66 -13.06
C ILE A 144 -12.63 -29.08 -13.59
N GLU A 145 -12.20 -30.32 -13.32
CA GLU A 145 -10.92 -30.87 -13.80
C GLU A 145 -10.94 -31.15 -15.33
N ALA A 146 -12.10 -31.33 -15.96
CA ALA A 146 -12.23 -31.61 -17.40
C ALA A 146 -12.29 -30.37 -18.32
N VAL A 147 -12.42 -29.16 -17.79
CA VAL A 147 -12.64 -27.93 -18.60
C VAL A 147 -11.54 -26.88 -18.44
N LEU A 148 -10.85 -26.83 -17.30
CA LEU A 148 -9.71 -25.94 -17.11
C LEU A 148 -8.45 -26.52 -17.79
N PRO A 149 -7.75 -25.78 -18.67
CA PRO A 149 -6.38 -26.15 -19.04
C PRO A 149 -5.49 -26.01 -17.81
N GLU A 150 -4.48 -26.89 -17.66
CA GLU A 150 -3.50 -26.82 -16.56
C GLU A 150 -2.95 -25.40 -16.40
N ASP A 151 -3.09 -24.82 -15.20
CA ASP A 151 -2.55 -23.48 -14.89
C ASP A 151 -1.05 -23.45 -15.21
N ILE A 152 -0.62 -22.42 -15.95
CA ILE A 152 0.79 -22.24 -16.34
C ILE A 152 1.66 -21.95 -15.11
N PHE A 153 1.04 -21.42 -14.05
CA PHE A 153 1.66 -21.09 -12.77
C PHE A 153 1.09 -22.01 -11.69
N THR A 154 1.97 -22.59 -10.86
CA THR A 154 1.51 -23.29 -9.66
C THR A 154 0.87 -22.32 -8.67
N GLU A 155 0.00 -22.80 -7.78
CA GLU A 155 -0.61 -21.95 -6.74
C GLU A 155 0.46 -21.23 -5.91
N LYS A 156 1.61 -21.87 -5.63
CA LYS A 156 2.73 -21.19 -4.97
C LYS A 156 3.28 -20.03 -5.81
N GLU A 157 3.52 -20.20 -7.10
CA GLU A 157 3.99 -19.09 -7.95
C GLU A 157 2.99 -17.94 -7.99
N MET A 158 1.68 -18.23 -7.96
CA MET A 158 0.65 -17.20 -7.84
C MET A 158 0.68 -16.47 -6.47
N LEU A 159 0.83 -17.21 -5.36
CA LEU A 159 0.97 -16.62 -4.02
C LEU A 159 2.24 -15.77 -3.89
N ASP A 160 3.37 -16.27 -4.38
CA ASP A 160 4.64 -15.52 -4.44
C ASP A 160 4.44 -14.21 -5.23
N ILE A 161 3.75 -14.27 -6.38
CA ILE A 161 3.46 -13.11 -7.27
C ILE A 161 2.57 -12.06 -6.58
N VAL A 162 1.47 -12.46 -5.93
CA VAL A 162 0.56 -11.55 -5.23
C VAL A 162 1.22 -10.96 -3.98
N GLY A 163 1.96 -11.77 -3.21
CA GLY A 163 2.64 -11.37 -1.99
C GLY A 163 3.76 -10.32 -2.17
N MET A 164 4.31 -10.19 -3.38
CA MET A 164 5.33 -9.18 -3.73
C MET A 164 4.86 -7.74 -3.50
N TYR A 165 3.59 -7.46 -3.76
CA TYR A 165 2.93 -6.18 -3.52
C TYR A 165 3.74 -4.96 -4.01
N ARG A 166 3.95 -4.87 -5.33
CA ARG A 166 4.74 -3.81 -5.96
C ARG A 166 3.87 -2.86 -6.79
N HIS A 167 4.13 -1.56 -6.68
CA HIS A 167 3.45 -0.51 -7.45
C HIS A 167 1.91 -0.47 -7.27
N ILE A 168 1.41 -0.96 -6.14
CA ILE A 168 0.02 -0.88 -5.71
C ILE A 168 -0.21 0.47 -4.99
N GLY A 169 -1.39 1.06 -5.15
CA GLY A 169 -1.71 2.43 -4.72
C GLY A 169 -1.97 2.64 -3.22
N THR A 170 -2.14 1.57 -2.44
CA THR A 170 -2.40 1.58 -0.98
C THR A 170 -1.36 0.73 -0.25
N SER A 171 -1.27 0.86 1.07
CA SER A 171 -0.42 0.02 1.92
C SER A 171 -1.00 -1.39 2.16
N LYS A 172 -0.14 -2.36 2.49
CA LYS A 172 -0.58 -3.69 2.93
C LYS A 172 -1.46 -3.65 4.19
N GLN A 173 -1.26 -2.66 5.07
CA GLN A 173 -2.11 -2.47 6.24
C GLN A 173 -3.55 -2.13 5.83
N GLU A 174 -3.75 -1.15 4.94
CA GLU A 174 -5.09 -0.76 4.48
C GLU A 174 -5.82 -1.92 3.78
N VAL A 175 -5.11 -2.74 3.01
CA VAL A 175 -5.68 -3.94 2.37
C VAL A 175 -6.05 -5.00 3.41
N LEU A 176 -5.19 -5.27 4.40
CA LEU A 176 -5.46 -6.19 5.51
C LEU A 176 -6.67 -5.71 6.33
N GLU A 177 -6.76 -4.41 6.63
CA GLU A 177 -7.86 -3.82 7.39
C GLU A 177 -9.18 -3.90 6.63
N TYR A 178 -9.17 -3.61 5.32
CA TYR A 178 -10.32 -3.73 4.43
C TYR A 178 -10.81 -5.18 4.30
N PHE A 179 -9.90 -6.14 4.09
CA PHE A 179 -10.26 -7.56 4.01
C PHE A 179 -10.94 -8.05 5.29
N LEU A 180 -10.41 -7.66 6.46
CA LEU A 180 -10.97 -8.03 7.77
C LEU A 180 -12.23 -7.21 8.17
N GLU A 181 -12.74 -6.32 7.30
CA GLU A 181 -13.99 -5.58 7.49
C GLU A 181 -15.07 -5.91 6.45
N ASN A 182 -14.70 -6.51 5.31
CA ASN A 182 -15.60 -6.76 4.19
C ASN A 182 -15.43 -8.21 3.73
N ASP A 183 -16.37 -9.10 4.09
CA ASP A 183 -16.34 -10.53 3.74
C ASP A 183 -16.86 -10.85 2.33
N ASN A 184 -17.41 -9.86 1.61
CA ASN A 184 -17.91 -10.05 0.26
C ASN A 184 -16.74 -10.20 -0.75
N ALA A 185 -16.57 -11.40 -1.30
CA ALA A 185 -15.57 -11.71 -2.32
C ALA A 185 -15.62 -10.79 -3.55
N ALA A 186 -16.81 -10.37 -4.00
CA ALA A 186 -16.95 -9.46 -5.15
C ALA A 186 -16.45 -8.04 -4.83
N GLU A 187 -16.69 -7.56 -3.60
CA GLU A 187 -16.20 -6.25 -3.14
C GLU A 187 -14.69 -6.29 -2.90
N ARG A 188 -14.14 -7.37 -2.31
CA ARG A 188 -12.69 -7.62 -2.23
C ARG A 188 -12.04 -7.61 -3.62
N ALA A 189 -12.65 -8.24 -4.62
CA ALA A 189 -12.13 -8.30 -5.99
C ALA A 189 -12.09 -6.93 -6.68
N GLU A 190 -13.17 -6.15 -6.65
CA GLU A 190 -13.20 -4.80 -7.24
C GLU A 190 -12.34 -3.80 -6.45
N TYR A 191 -12.21 -3.96 -5.12
CA TYR A 191 -11.25 -3.18 -4.33
C TYR A 191 -9.80 -3.44 -4.76
N LEU A 192 -9.38 -4.71 -4.88
CA LEU A 192 -8.03 -5.03 -5.38
C LEU A 192 -7.80 -4.51 -6.80
N LYS A 193 -8.77 -4.66 -7.70
CA LYS A 193 -8.73 -4.11 -9.05
C LYS A 193 -8.52 -2.59 -9.07
N SER A 194 -9.05 -1.86 -8.09
CA SER A 194 -8.92 -0.40 -7.98
C SER A 194 -7.55 0.10 -7.50
N ILE A 195 -6.76 -0.75 -6.82
CA ILE A 195 -5.46 -0.37 -6.23
C ILE A 195 -4.24 -0.89 -7.02
N TYR A 196 -4.39 -1.93 -7.84
CA TYR A 196 -3.33 -2.40 -8.74
C TYR A 196 -3.13 -1.44 -9.92
N ASN A 197 -1.88 -1.26 -10.34
CA ASN A 197 -1.54 -0.38 -11.47
C ASN A 197 -1.69 -1.07 -12.83
N ASP A 198 -1.97 -0.27 -13.87
CA ASP A 198 -2.04 -0.69 -15.27
C ASP A 198 -0.64 -0.78 -15.93
N ASP A 199 0.42 -0.49 -15.19
CA ASP A 199 1.81 -0.51 -15.67
C ASP A 199 2.46 -1.92 -15.56
N TYR A 200 3.62 -2.11 -16.17
CA TYR A 200 4.33 -3.40 -16.13
C TYR A 200 5.21 -3.55 -14.89
N THR A 201 4.87 -4.50 -14.02
CA THR A 201 5.63 -4.83 -12.81
C THR A 201 6.45 -6.11 -13.01
N GLU A 202 7.78 -6.02 -13.03
CA GLU A 202 8.71 -7.19 -13.05
C GLU A 202 9.47 -7.34 -11.71
N PHE A 203 9.76 -8.59 -11.31
CA PHE A 203 10.55 -8.96 -10.12
C PHE A 203 11.06 -10.40 -10.21
N SER A 204 12.16 -10.74 -9.53
CA SER A 204 12.65 -12.12 -9.47
C SER A 204 12.45 -12.78 -8.11
N VAL A 205 11.94 -14.00 -8.12
CA VAL A 205 11.72 -14.88 -6.95
C VAL A 205 12.63 -16.11 -7.12
N GLY A 206 13.56 -16.31 -6.17
CA GLY A 206 14.58 -17.36 -6.30
C GLY A 206 15.55 -17.09 -7.46
N SER A 207 15.56 -17.96 -8.47
CA SER A 207 16.29 -17.78 -9.74
C SER A 207 15.42 -17.27 -10.89
N GLU A 208 14.11 -17.35 -10.73
CA GLU A 208 13.13 -17.11 -11.79
C GLU A 208 12.64 -15.67 -11.75
N ARG A 209 12.38 -15.10 -12.93
CA ARG A 209 11.69 -13.81 -13.04
C ARG A 209 10.19 -14.06 -13.22
N TYR A 210 9.40 -13.23 -12.56
CA TYR A 210 7.97 -13.11 -12.76
C TYR A 210 7.59 -11.64 -12.98
N GLY A 211 6.34 -11.42 -13.31
CA GLY A 211 5.75 -10.10 -13.30
C GLY A 211 4.24 -10.14 -13.44
N TYR A 212 3.62 -8.97 -13.30
CA TYR A 212 2.20 -8.79 -13.55
C TYR A 212 1.88 -7.44 -14.22
N LYS A 213 0.62 -7.32 -14.67
CA LYS A 213 -0.03 -6.09 -15.10
C LYS A 213 -1.56 -6.22 -14.91
N ALA A 214 -2.22 -5.19 -14.39
CA ALA A 214 -3.68 -5.17 -14.28
C ALA A 214 -4.37 -5.11 -15.66
N GLN A 215 -5.53 -5.76 -15.77
CA GLN A 215 -6.45 -5.71 -16.91
C GLN A 215 -7.90 -5.66 -16.40
N ASP A 216 -8.85 -5.24 -17.23
CA ASP A 216 -10.27 -5.12 -16.84
C ASP A 216 -10.86 -6.45 -16.34
N GLU A 217 -10.49 -7.56 -16.99
CA GLU A 217 -10.94 -8.93 -16.73
C GLU A 217 -10.14 -9.66 -15.63
N GLY A 218 -8.96 -9.18 -15.26
CA GLY A 218 -8.08 -9.88 -14.31
C GLY A 218 -6.64 -9.36 -14.24
N LEU A 219 -5.80 -10.05 -13.47
CA LEU A 219 -4.37 -9.78 -13.37
C LEU A 219 -3.60 -10.67 -14.36
N LEU A 220 -2.93 -10.07 -15.34
CA LEU A 220 -2.06 -10.79 -16.27
C LEU A 220 -0.71 -11.08 -15.60
N ILE A 221 -0.46 -12.33 -15.25
CA ILE A 221 0.79 -12.83 -14.68
C ILE A 221 1.67 -13.47 -15.76
N TYR A 222 2.98 -13.38 -15.62
CA TYR A 222 3.94 -13.90 -16.61
C TYR A 222 5.29 -14.31 -15.99
N LYS A 223 5.98 -15.25 -16.65
CA LYS A 223 7.34 -15.72 -16.28
C LYS A 223 8.38 -15.18 -17.25
N GLY A 224 9.58 -14.85 -16.79
CA GLY A 224 10.63 -14.25 -17.60
C GLY A 224 10.40 -12.76 -17.90
N ASN A 225 10.84 -12.31 -19.07
CA ASN A 225 10.69 -10.92 -19.52
C ASN A 225 9.41 -10.75 -20.35
N PHE A 226 8.60 -9.72 -20.08
CA PHE A 226 7.27 -9.57 -20.71
C PHE A 226 7.28 -9.66 -22.25
N LEU A 227 8.27 -9.05 -22.91
CA LEU A 227 8.35 -8.97 -24.38
C LEU A 227 8.82 -10.27 -25.06
N SER A 228 9.32 -11.24 -24.30
CA SER A 228 9.89 -12.50 -24.81
C SER A 228 9.37 -13.76 -24.12
N SER A 229 8.39 -13.60 -23.23
CA SER A 229 7.75 -14.70 -22.50
C SER A 229 6.60 -15.33 -23.30
N ASP A 230 6.67 -16.66 -23.44
CA ASP A 230 5.57 -17.51 -23.92
C ASP A 230 4.70 -18.05 -22.76
N GLU A 231 5.13 -17.87 -21.50
CA GLU A 231 4.47 -18.33 -20.27
C GLU A 231 3.70 -17.18 -19.62
N LYS A 232 2.42 -17.04 -19.99
CA LYS A 232 1.53 -15.94 -19.59
C LYS A 232 0.11 -16.42 -19.32
N GLN A 233 -0.49 -15.97 -18.23
CA GLN A 233 -1.85 -16.31 -17.82
C GLN A 233 -2.56 -15.10 -17.22
N THR A 234 -3.84 -14.89 -17.52
CA THR A 234 -4.67 -13.92 -16.78
C THR A 234 -5.47 -14.67 -15.74
N ILE A 235 -5.28 -14.32 -14.45
CA ILE A 235 -6.11 -14.82 -13.35
C ILE A 235 -7.21 -13.79 -13.03
N SER A 236 -8.42 -14.24 -12.74
CA SER A 236 -9.56 -13.34 -12.48
C SER A 236 -9.36 -12.54 -11.20
N TRP A 237 -9.97 -11.36 -11.08
CA TRP A 237 -9.91 -10.57 -9.84
C TRP A 237 -10.47 -11.31 -8.62
N ASN A 238 -11.40 -12.26 -8.81
CA ASN A 238 -11.83 -13.16 -7.75
C ASN A 238 -10.68 -14.08 -7.30
N ARG A 239 -9.94 -14.70 -8.24
CA ARG A 239 -8.77 -15.52 -7.89
C ARG A 239 -7.66 -14.71 -7.20
N VAL A 240 -7.48 -13.43 -7.56
CA VAL A 240 -6.54 -12.54 -6.87
C VAL A 240 -6.98 -12.28 -5.42
N GLN A 241 -8.28 -12.07 -5.15
CA GLN A 241 -8.74 -11.88 -3.77
C GLN A 241 -8.71 -13.17 -2.94
N GLU A 242 -8.99 -14.34 -3.53
CA GLU A 242 -8.78 -15.65 -2.87
C GLU A 242 -7.32 -15.83 -2.42
N LEU A 243 -6.36 -15.59 -3.32
CA LEU A 243 -4.93 -15.67 -3.02
C LEU A 243 -4.49 -14.65 -1.95
N THR A 244 -5.10 -13.46 -1.95
CA THR A 244 -4.84 -12.40 -0.96
C THR A 244 -5.41 -12.77 0.41
N GLY A 245 -6.63 -13.31 0.47
CA GLY A 245 -7.25 -13.83 1.70
C GLY A 245 -6.43 -14.99 2.28
N LYS A 246 -6.03 -15.95 1.45
CA LYS A 246 -5.16 -17.07 1.85
C LYS A 246 -3.84 -16.58 2.49
N LEU A 247 -3.18 -15.58 1.91
CA LEU A 247 -1.98 -14.97 2.51
C LEU A 247 -2.29 -14.28 3.87
N ILE A 248 -3.48 -13.73 4.07
CA ILE A 248 -3.89 -13.10 5.34
C ILE A 248 -4.12 -14.18 6.41
N ASP A 249 -4.86 -15.23 6.05
CA ASP A 249 -5.25 -16.33 6.93
C ASP A 249 -4.06 -17.23 7.32
N ASP A 250 -3.16 -17.56 6.37
CA ASP A 250 -1.89 -18.24 6.63
C ASP A 250 -0.85 -17.36 7.37
N HIS A 251 -1.20 -16.09 7.63
CA HIS A 251 -0.38 -15.08 8.30
C HIS A 251 0.92 -14.69 7.56
N GLU A 252 0.91 -14.77 6.23
CA GLU A 252 2.06 -14.45 5.37
C GLU A 252 1.95 -13.08 4.65
N PHE A 253 0.75 -12.47 4.59
CA PHE A 253 0.46 -11.28 3.77
C PHE A 253 1.32 -10.05 4.07
N LEU A 254 1.50 -9.66 5.33
CA LEU A 254 2.42 -8.56 5.67
C LEU A 254 3.87 -8.98 5.36
N ASP A 255 4.75 -8.02 5.11
CA ASP A 255 6.21 -8.22 5.16
C ASP A 255 6.77 -7.63 6.46
N ILE A 256 8.01 -7.95 6.79
CA ILE A 256 8.73 -7.45 7.97
C ILE A 256 8.83 -5.92 7.93
N THR A 257 8.90 -5.32 6.74
CA THR A 257 8.91 -3.86 6.54
C THR A 257 7.69 -3.16 7.09
N ASP A 258 6.55 -3.84 7.15
CA ASP A 258 5.25 -3.22 7.34
C ASP A 258 4.92 -3.05 8.84
N THR A 259 5.76 -3.60 9.72
CA THR A 259 5.60 -3.50 11.18
C THR A 259 6.05 -2.18 11.77
N PHE A 260 6.56 -1.24 10.96
CA PHE A 260 7.06 0.07 11.41
C PHE A 260 6.05 1.21 11.21
N ASP A 261 5.10 1.07 10.28
CA ASP A 261 4.08 2.09 9.99
C ASP A 261 2.83 1.95 10.88
N ILE A 262 2.77 0.92 11.74
CA ILE A 262 1.65 0.61 12.63
C ILE A 262 1.94 1.18 14.03
N GLU A 263 1.10 2.10 14.51
CA GLU A 263 1.19 2.59 15.89
C GLU A 263 1.04 1.42 16.90
N PRO A 264 1.79 1.43 18.02
CA PRO A 264 1.57 0.50 19.12
C PRO A 264 0.29 0.90 19.87
N GLU A 265 -0.84 0.57 19.28
CA GLU A 265 -2.18 0.97 19.70
C GLU A 265 -2.40 0.68 21.20
N ILE A 266 -2.99 1.66 21.88
CA ILE A 266 -3.09 1.67 23.33
C ILE A 266 -4.08 0.61 23.79
N GLU A 267 -3.56 -0.53 24.24
CA GLU A 267 -4.31 -1.53 25.00
C GLU A 267 -4.84 -0.91 26.31
N GLU A 268 -6.05 -0.33 26.25
CA GLU A 268 -6.93 -0.19 27.42
C GLU A 268 -7.43 -1.57 27.85
N THR A 269 -6.53 -2.43 28.32
CA THR A 269 -6.89 -3.68 29.00
C THR A 269 -7.58 -3.33 30.30
N SER A 270 -8.91 -3.34 30.27
CA SER A 270 -9.78 -2.98 31.39
C SER A 270 -9.63 -3.98 32.56
N GLY A 271 -8.94 -3.58 33.63
CA GLY A 271 -9.02 -4.29 34.91
C GLY A 271 -7.75 -4.28 35.76
N TYR A 272 -7.74 -3.38 36.75
CA TYR A 272 -6.87 -3.37 37.95
C TYR A 272 -5.37 -3.12 37.71
N ASP A 273 -4.67 -2.29 38.50
CA ASP A 273 -5.06 -1.52 39.68
C ASP A 273 -4.79 -0.01 39.47
N GLU A 274 -5.63 0.85 40.06
CA GLU A 274 -5.22 2.23 40.32
C GLU A 274 -3.99 2.24 41.25
N PRO A 275 -3.07 3.23 41.14
CA PRO A 275 -2.05 3.45 42.16
C PRO A 275 -2.73 3.92 43.47
N GLN A 276 -3.17 2.95 44.29
CA GLN A 276 -3.84 3.20 45.55
C GLN A 276 -2.99 4.14 46.41
N GLN A 277 -3.49 5.34 46.67
CA GLN A 277 -2.85 6.27 47.59
C GLN A 277 -2.90 5.67 49.00
N LEU A 278 -1.79 5.06 49.42
CA LEU A 278 -1.60 4.56 50.78
C LEU A 278 -1.44 5.74 51.75
N SER A 279 -2.57 6.39 52.06
CA SER A 279 -2.71 7.43 53.08
C SER A 279 -2.47 6.83 54.48
N LEU A 280 -1.20 6.58 54.80
CA LEU A 280 -0.77 5.97 56.06
C LEU A 280 0.15 6.89 56.86
N PHE A 281 -0.42 7.98 57.37
CA PHE A 281 -0.38 8.44 58.77
C PHE A 281 -0.87 9.91 58.82
N GLY A 282 -1.62 10.29 59.87
CA GLY A 282 -2.41 11.52 59.88
C GLY A 282 -1.79 12.73 60.58
N ASP A 283 -2.20 13.91 60.10
CA ASP A 283 -2.36 15.20 60.77
C ASP A 283 -1.35 15.62 61.85
N ILE A 284 -0.30 16.36 61.45
CA ILE A 284 0.33 17.44 62.25
C ILE A 284 0.62 18.64 61.33
N ASP A 285 0.47 19.87 61.84
CA ASP A 285 0.46 21.14 61.10
C ASP A 285 1.76 21.54 60.34
N VAL A 286 1.54 22.41 59.35
CA VAL A 286 2.51 23.00 58.38
C VAL A 286 3.55 23.92 59.06
N PRO A 287 4.80 23.98 58.56
CA PRO A 287 5.16 25.14 57.71
C PRO A 287 6.10 24.84 56.52
N GLU A 288 5.75 25.38 55.36
CA GLU A 288 6.61 25.92 54.27
C GLU A 288 8.05 25.35 54.11
N ILE A 289 8.21 24.34 53.26
CA ILE A 289 9.52 23.90 52.69
C ILE A 289 9.37 23.69 51.17
N THR A 290 10.46 23.85 50.44
CA THR A 290 10.57 23.98 48.97
C THR A 290 9.90 22.87 48.15
N THR A 291 9.32 23.25 47.02
CA THR A 291 8.88 22.35 45.94
C THR A 291 10.09 21.92 45.10
N ASP A 292 10.88 20.97 45.59
CA ASP A 292 11.98 20.35 44.86
C ASP A 292 11.66 18.88 44.50
N ASN A 293 11.81 18.56 43.22
CA ASN A 293 12.05 17.24 42.62
C ASN A 293 11.54 15.97 43.33
N TYR A 294 10.48 15.38 42.77
CA TYR A 294 10.36 13.92 42.68
C TYR A 294 10.38 13.51 41.19
N SER A 295 11.32 12.63 40.87
CA SER A 295 11.80 12.21 39.53
C SER A 295 10.81 12.29 38.35
N SER A 296 11.20 13.07 37.33
CA SER A 296 10.73 12.97 35.94
C SER A 296 11.82 12.41 35.01
N GLU A 297 12.68 11.52 35.52
CA GLU A 297 13.97 11.17 34.88
C GLU A 297 13.86 10.52 33.49
N THR A 298 12.70 9.96 33.13
CA THR A 298 12.41 9.28 31.85
C THR A 298 11.58 10.11 30.84
N ALA A 299 11.24 11.37 31.13
CA ALA A 299 10.51 12.23 30.20
C ALA A 299 11.44 12.93 29.19
N ILE A 300 10.99 13.05 27.93
CA ILE A 300 11.64 13.87 26.89
C ILE A 300 11.28 15.34 27.16
N SER A 301 12.29 16.22 27.17
CA SER A 301 12.09 17.66 27.42
C SER A 301 12.06 18.48 26.12
N GLN A 302 11.53 19.70 26.18
CA GLN A 302 11.57 20.62 25.05
C GLN A 302 13.01 20.94 24.60
N ASP A 303 13.98 20.99 25.52
CA ASP A 303 15.39 21.23 25.18
C ASP A 303 16.03 20.04 24.44
N MET A 304 15.57 18.80 24.73
CA MET A 304 15.95 17.61 23.97
C MET A 304 15.36 17.62 22.55
N ILE A 305 14.09 18.00 22.41
CA ILE A 305 13.42 18.16 21.10
C ILE A 305 14.13 19.25 20.29
N ASP A 306 14.35 20.42 20.88
CA ASP A 306 15.10 21.52 20.27
C ASP A 306 16.50 21.08 19.81
N TYR A 307 17.25 20.38 20.66
CA TYR A 307 18.59 19.88 20.31
C TYR A 307 18.56 18.99 19.06
N VAL A 308 17.59 18.08 18.95
CA VAL A 308 17.38 17.24 17.76
C VAL A 308 17.01 18.07 16.53
N LEU A 309 16.00 18.95 16.63
CA LEU A 309 15.50 19.72 15.48
C LEU A 309 16.54 20.66 14.88
N ARG A 310 17.49 21.13 15.69
CA ARG A 310 18.65 21.96 15.27
C ARG A 310 19.73 21.18 14.50
N ALA A 311 19.59 19.86 14.31
CA ALA A 311 20.46 19.06 13.45
C ALA A 311 20.01 19.05 11.97
N GLY A 312 18.73 19.33 11.72
CA GLY A 312 18.10 19.11 10.41
C GLY A 312 17.97 17.62 10.04
N SER A 313 17.64 17.36 8.78
CA SER A 313 17.52 16.00 8.24
C SER A 313 18.88 15.32 8.05
N ASN A 314 18.85 14.04 7.63
CA ASN A 314 20.05 13.26 7.32
C ASN A 314 20.75 13.68 6.00
N GLU A 315 20.16 14.59 5.23
CA GLU A 315 20.71 15.05 3.94
C GLU A 315 21.74 16.19 4.10
N PRO A 316 22.82 16.23 3.29
CA PRO A 316 23.82 17.30 3.37
C PRO A 316 23.23 18.71 3.13
N ASN A 317 23.62 19.67 3.98
CA ASN A 317 23.13 21.06 3.96
C ASN A 317 21.61 21.20 4.21
N SER A 318 21.03 20.29 5.02
CA SER A 318 19.60 20.33 5.37
C SER A 318 19.19 21.62 6.08
N LEU A 319 20.04 22.17 6.96
CA LEU A 319 19.77 23.43 7.67
C LEU A 319 19.66 24.63 6.72
N GLU A 320 20.52 24.72 5.69
CA GLU A 320 20.42 25.71 4.63
C GLU A 320 19.09 25.62 3.87
N ARG A 321 18.64 24.41 3.51
CA ARG A 321 17.35 24.21 2.81
C ARG A 321 16.15 24.51 3.70
N ILE A 322 16.17 24.06 4.96
CA ILE A 322 15.11 24.34 5.94
C ILE A 322 14.97 25.86 6.17
N VAL A 323 16.09 26.57 6.42
CA VAL A 323 16.06 28.03 6.55
C VAL A 323 15.56 28.68 5.25
N ALA A 324 16.04 28.24 4.08
CA ALA A 324 15.64 28.81 2.80
C ALA A 324 14.16 28.63 2.48
N GLN A 325 13.54 27.51 2.89
CA GLN A 325 12.10 27.31 2.77
C GLN A 325 11.34 28.26 3.70
N PHE A 326 11.71 28.33 4.98
CA PHE A 326 11.02 29.17 5.96
C PHE A 326 11.14 30.66 5.61
N GLN A 327 12.27 31.08 5.02
CA GLN A 327 12.45 32.43 4.46
C GLN A 327 11.41 32.80 3.39
N LYS A 328 10.83 31.85 2.64
CA LYS A 328 9.84 32.12 1.56
C LYS A 328 8.48 32.62 2.07
N ASN A 329 8.24 32.60 3.39
CA ASN A 329 6.99 33.02 4.02
C ASN A 329 5.74 32.37 3.39
N LYS A 330 5.71 31.03 3.32
CA LYS A 330 4.57 30.27 2.77
C LYS A 330 3.58 29.74 3.82
N GLY A 331 3.82 30.00 5.11
CA GLY A 331 2.99 29.49 6.21
C GLY A 331 3.38 28.09 6.69
N ILE A 332 2.78 27.66 7.81
CA ILE A 332 3.15 26.42 8.51
C ILE A 332 2.90 25.17 7.65
N GLU A 333 1.76 25.08 6.96
CA GLU A 333 1.40 23.95 6.09
C GLU A 333 2.46 23.69 5.00
N SER A 334 2.93 24.75 4.33
CA SER A 334 3.97 24.64 3.30
C SER A 334 5.36 24.37 3.87
N ASN A 335 5.61 24.69 5.14
CA ASN A 335 6.84 24.31 5.83
C ASN A 335 6.77 22.83 6.28
N ALA A 336 5.61 22.37 6.78
CA ALA A 336 5.36 20.98 7.17
C ALA A 336 5.52 20.02 5.99
N ALA A 337 4.84 20.29 4.88
CA ALA A 337 4.95 19.48 3.65
C ALA A 337 6.38 19.47 3.06
N PHE A 338 7.14 20.54 3.25
CA PHE A 338 8.56 20.56 2.90
C PHE A 338 9.40 19.68 3.84
N LEU A 339 9.20 19.78 5.16
CA LEU A 339 9.95 19.01 6.16
C LEU A 339 9.71 17.51 5.99
N SER A 340 8.46 17.07 5.81
CA SER A 340 8.11 15.68 5.52
C SER A 340 8.91 15.12 4.34
N LYS A 341 9.05 15.90 3.26
CA LYS A 341 9.85 15.53 2.08
C LYS A 341 11.37 15.60 2.30
N GLU A 342 11.85 16.57 3.09
CA GLU A 342 13.28 16.82 3.37
C GLU A 342 13.87 15.82 4.37
N PHE A 343 13.06 15.25 5.25
CA PHE A 343 13.45 14.17 6.17
C PHE A 343 13.13 12.78 5.59
N GLY A 344 11.96 12.62 4.97
CA GLY A 344 11.47 11.32 4.49
C GLY A 344 11.33 10.30 5.61
N THR A 345 11.24 9.01 5.26
CA THR A 345 11.23 7.91 6.24
C THR A 345 12.64 7.47 6.59
N ASP A 346 13.20 7.85 7.74
CA ASP A 346 14.53 7.41 8.23
C ASP A 346 14.71 7.63 9.74
N GLY A 347 15.81 7.17 10.33
CA GLY A 347 16.17 7.44 11.73
C GLY A 347 17.48 8.18 11.94
N ARG A 348 17.69 8.74 13.14
CA ARG A 348 18.99 9.28 13.62
C ARG A 348 19.08 9.24 15.14
N GLY A 349 20.22 8.80 15.68
CA GLY A 349 20.49 8.80 17.13
C GLY A 349 21.34 9.99 17.57
N PHE A 350 21.05 10.55 18.76
CA PHE A 350 21.72 11.71 19.35
C PHE A 350 22.15 11.44 20.81
N GLU A 351 23.38 11.81 21.17
CA GLU A 351 23.87 11.82 22.55
C GLU A 351 23.76 13.23 23.16
N TYR A 352 22.54 13.57 23.60
CA TYR A 352 22.24 14.84 24.26
C TYR A 352 22.95 14.94 25.62
N GLU A 353 23.47 16.14 25.91
CA GLU A 353 24.14 16.51 27.15
C GLU A 353 23.49 17.80 27.65
N SER A 354 22.93 17.79 28.87
CA SER A 354 22.12 18.90 29.37
C SER A 354 22.94 20.19 29.58
N PRO A 355 22.30 21.39 29.57
CA PRO A 355 23.01 22.67 29.72
C PRO A 355 23.82 22.85 31.01
N ASP A 356 23.54 22.05 32.05
CA ASP A 356 24.29 22.00 33.31
C ASP A 356 25.47 20.99 33.30
N GLY A 357 25.58 20.18 32.24
CA GLY A 357 26.57 19.10 32.08
C GLY A 357 26.31 17.85 32.96
N LEU A 358 25.17 17.76 33.65
CA LEU A 358 24.93 16.71 34.65
C LEU A 358 24.24 15.47 34.08
N LYS A 359 23.35 15.61 33.10
CA LYS A 359 22.62 14.49 32.47
C LYS A 359 23.11 14.26 31.04
N ARG A 360 23.45 13.02 30.72
CA ARG A 360 23.64 12.55 29.34
C ARG A 360 22.54 11.56 28.99
N THR A 361 21.86 11.79 27.87
CA THR A 361 20.68 11.02 27.45
C THR A 361 20.86 10.63 25.99
N LYS A 362 20.68 9.35 25.67
CA LYS A 362 20.53 8.92 24.27
C LYS A 362 19.08 9.17 23.85
N ILE A 363 18.93 9.87 22.73
CA ILE A 363 17.65 10.08 22.06
C ILE A 363 17.78 9.39 20.70
N ALA A 364 16.98 8.37 20.46
CA ALA A 364 16.77 7.84 19.12
C ALA A 364 15.55 8.53 18.51
N VAL A 365 15.62 8.83 17.22
CA VAL A 365 14.61 9.62 16.53
C VAL A 365 14.27 8.91 15.22
N TRP A 366 12.98 8.83 14.92
CA TRP A 366 12.42 8.34 13.66
C TRP A 366 11.64 9.46 12.98
N TYR A 367 11.67 9.44 11.66
CA TYR A 367 10.97 10.36 10.77
C TYR A 367 10.12 9.51 9.81
N ASP A 368 8.90 9.97 9.50
CA ASP A 368 7.96 9.25 8.63
C ASP A 368 6.97 10.21 7.94
N LYS A 369 5.90 9.67 7.36
CA LYS A 369 4.86 10.43 6.65
C LYS A 369 4.08 11.38 7.58
N ASP A 370 3.90 11.00 8.85
CA ASP A 370 3.02 11.66 9.82
C ASP A 370 3.78 12.65 10.72
N GLY A 371 5.05 12.36 11.03
CA GLY A 371 5.87 13.29 11.81
C GLY A 371 7.26 12.82 12.20
N ILE A 372 7.63 13.19 13.43
CA ILE A 372 8.89 12.83 14.09
C ILE A 372 8.58 12.17 15.43
N THR A 373 8.99 10.91 15.62
CA THR A 373 8.96 10.22 16.91
C THR A 373 10.34 10.31 17.58
N PHE A 374 10.36 10.83 18.81
CA PHE A 374 11.53 10.90 19.67
C PHE A 374 11.41 9.82 20.76
N GLY A 375 12.48 9.08 21.05
CA GLY A 375 12.51 8.03 22.09
C GLY A 375 13.78 8.06 22.94
N ILE A 376 13.66 7.90 24.26
CA ILE A 376 14.84 7.77 25.14
C ILE A 376 15.40 6.35 25.05
N GLY A 377 16.64 6.22 24.60
CA GLY A 377 17.33 4.94 24.47
C GLY A 377 18.01 4.79 23.11
N ASN A 378 17.94 3.59 22.54
CA ASN A 378 18.51 3.29 21.23
C ASN A 378 17.46 3.13 20.12
N THR A 379 16.16 3.10 20.42
CA THR A 379 15.04 3.04 19.46
C THR A 379 14.11 4.23 19.69
N ALA A 380 13.39 4.70 18.67
CA ALA A 380 12.37 5.74 18.83
C ALA A 380 11.12 5.19 19.55
N HIS A 381 10.70 3.96 19.24
CA HIS A 381 9.39 3.39 19.59
C HIS A 381 9.34 2.76 21.00
N ASN A 382 9.77 3.48 22.04
CA ASN A 382 9.74 2.99 23.43
C ASN A 382 8.37 3.22 24.10
N ARG A 383 7.61 2.15 24.36
CA ARG A 383 6.26 2.13 25.00
C ARG A 383 6.05 3.04 26.23
N HIS A 384 7.11 3.47 26.93
CA HIS A 384 7.00 4.29 28.17
C HIS A 384 7.85 5.58 28.13
N SER A 385 8.53 5.88 27.02
CA SER A 385 9.49 6.99 26.94
C SER A 385 9.70 7.47 25.50
N SER A 386 8.60 7.58 24.75
CA SER A 386 8.54 8.18 23.41
C SER A 386 7.52 9.31 23.35
N VAL A 387 7.72 10.24 22.41
CA VAL A 387 6.83 11.37 22.09
C VAL A 387 6.85 11.54 20.58
N SER A 388 5.68 11.69 19.94
CA SER A 388 5.59 12.05 18.51
C SER A 388 5.17 13.50 18.34
N MET A 389 5.64 14.15 17.27
CA MET A 389 5.23 15.48 16.84
C MET A 389 4.89 15.47 15.35
N THR A 390 3.75 16.09 14.96
CA THR A 390 3.39 16.21 13.54
C THR A 390 4.35 17.14 12.80
N TRP A 391 4.30 17.11 11.46
CA TRP A 391 5.08 18.02 10.63
C TRP A 391 4.70 19.51 10.83
N GLU A 392 3.45 19.84 11.18
CA GLU A 392 3.01 21.20 11.52
C GLU A 392 3.53 21.64 12.89
N GLN A 393 3.52 20.75 13.88
CA GLN A 393 4.08 21.02 15.21
C GLN A 393 5.60 21.24 15.13
N THR A 394 6.28 20.43 14.32
CA THR A 394 7.69 20.57 13.99
C THR A 394 7.97 21.89 13.27
N ALA A 395 7.17 22.22 12.25
CA ALA A 395 7.29 23.50 11.53
C ALA A 395 7.01 24.71 12.43
N GLY A 396 6.06 24.62 13.35
CA GLY A 396 5.80 25.62 14.38
C GLY A 396 7.03 25.83 15.27
N ARG A 397 7.58 24.75 15.84
CA ARG A 397 8.72 24.83 16.76
C ARG A 397 10.01 25.32 16.10
N ILE A 398 10.27 24.93 14.84
CA ILE A 398 11.38 25.48 14.05
C ILE A 398 11.16 26.98 13.76
N SER A 399 9.91 27.40 13.48
CA SER A 399 9.59 28.82 13.28
C SER A 399 9.88 29.65 14.53
N GLU A 400 9.48 29.18 15.71
CA GLU A 400 9.80 29.81 16.99
C GLU A 400 11.32 29.97 17.18
N MET A 401 12.08 28.88 17.04
CA MET A 401 13.55 28.92 17.17
C MET A 401 14.23 29.84 16.14
N LEU A 402 13.65 30.02 14.94
CA LEU A 402 14.17 30.94 13.93
C LEU A 402 13.93 32.42 14.28
N TYR A 403 12.78 32.75 14.87
CA TYR A 403 12.50 34.10 15.37
C TYR A 403 13.28 34.43 16.65
N ASP A 404 13.49 33.44 17.53
CA ASP A 404 14.31 33.56 18.74
C ASP A 404 15.83 33.61 18.46
N GLY A 405 16.25 33.34 17.21
CA GLY A 405 17.67 33.26 16.83
C GLY A 405 18.42 32.02 17.34
N LYS A 406 17.70 30.99 17.77
CA LYS A 406 18.21 29.78 18.45
C LYS A 406 18.11 28.51 17.60
N TYR A 407 17.84 28.63 16.30
CA TYR A 407 17.80 27.47 15.41
C TYR A 407 19.17 27.06 14.88
N THR A 408 19.90 27.98 14.27
CA THR A 408 21.18 27.69 13.59
C THR A 408 22.07 28.93 13.54
N THR A 409 23.31 28.79 13.04
CA THR A 409 24.30 29.87 13.00
C THR A 409 23.93 30.94 11.98
N GLN A 410 24.48 32.16 12.15
CA GLN A 410 24.24 33.24 11.18
C GLN A 410 24.78 32.91 9.79
N ASP A 411 25.91 32.19 9.71
CA ASP A 411 26.53 31.80 8.45
C ASP A 411 25.59 30.88 7.63
N ILE A 412 24.90 29.95 8.29
CA ILE A 412 23.91 29.07 7.65
C ILE A 412 22.69 29.88 7.18
N ILE A 413 22.21 30.84 7.99
CA ILE A 413 21.08 31.71 7.63
C ILE A 413 21.41 32.58 6.40
N ASP A 414 22.62 33.13 6.34
CA ASP A 414 23.06 33.99 5.24
C ASP A 414 23.47 33.17 3.98
N ASN A 415 23.86 31.89 4.12
CA ASN A 415 24.15 30.98 3.01
C ASN A 415 22.91 30.28 2.41
N ALA A 416 21.80 30.17 3.13
CA ALA A 416 20.58 29.47 2.72
C ALA A 416 20.07 29.85 1.31
N GLU A 417 20.01 31.15 1.00
CA GLU A 417 19.54 31.66 -0.29
C GLU A 417 20.59 31.49 -1.43
N PRO A 418 21.89 31.81 -1.24
CA PRO A 418 22.97 31.37 -2.14
C PRO A 418 22.94 29.87 -2.46
N PHE A 419 22.74 29.01 -1.47
CA PHE A 419 22.69 27.55 -1.64
C PHE A 419 21.49 27.13 -2.50
N THR A 420 20.30 27.66 -2.20
CA THR A 420 19.06 27.41 -2.98
C THR A 420 19.23 27.78 -4.46
N ARG A 421 19.85 28.93 -4.76
CA ARG A 421 20.14 29.32 -6.17
C ARG A 421 21.13 28.37 -6.84
N LYS A 422 22.09 27.79 -6.10
CA LYS A 422 23.06 26.83 -6.63
C LYS A 422 22.39 25.48 -6.92
N GLU A 423 21.59 24.93 -6.01
CA GLU A 423 20.83 23.69 -6.27
C GLU A 423 19.88 23.85 -7.46
N LEU A 424 19.20 24.99 -7.58
CA LEU A 424 18.30 25.26 -8.70
C LEU A 424 19.05 25.42 -10.03
N ALA A 425 20.22 26.07 -10.01
CA ALA A 425 21.12 26.15 -11.16
C ALA A 425 21.69 24.78 -11.57
N ASP A 426 21.95 23.88 -10.61
CA ASP A 426 22.38 22.51 -10.89
C ASP A 426 21.25 21.71 -11.54
N LYS A 427 20.03 21.76 -10.99
CA LYS A 427 18.83 21.13 -11.58
C LYS A 427 18.58 21.64 -13.01
N LEU A 428 18.68 22.96 -13.24
CA LEU A 428 18.55 23.58 -14.57
C LEU A 428 19.70 23.21 -15.53
N TRP A 429 20.87 22.85 -15.02
CA TRP A 429 22.01 22.39 -15.83
C TRP A 429 21.89 20.92 -16.22
N TYR A 430 21.44 20.05 -15.31
CA TYR A 430 21.15 18.65 -15.63
C TYR A 430 20.00 18.53 -16.61
N LEU A 431 18.91 19.30 -16.44
CA LEU A 431 17.80 19.33 -17.39
C LEU A 431 18.26 19.64 -18.83
N HIS A 432 19.15 20.62 -19.02
CA HIS A 432 19.74 20.91 -20.34
C HIS A 432 20.46 19.71 -20.97
N GLN A 433 21.04 18.78 -20.20
CA GLN A 433 21.77 17.64 -20.79
C GLN A 433 20.84 16.60 -21.44
N ASP A 434 19.55 16.62 -21.09
CA ASP A 434 18.56 15.62 -21.46
C ASP A 434 17.39 16.19 -22.29
N VAL A 435 17.45 17.46 -22.70
CA VAL A 435 16.46 18.13 -23.55
C VAL A 435 16.87 18.03 -25.02
N GLU A 436 15.96 17.56 -25.88
CA GLU A 436 16.19 17.37 -27.33
C GLU A 436 15.63 18.53 -28.20
N VAL A 437 15.15 19.62 -27.57
CA VAL A 437 14.62 20.84 -28.22
C VAL A 437 15.46 22.10 -27.89
N GLU A 438 15.12 23.26 -28.47
CA GLU A 438 15.80 24.53 -28.16
C GLU A 438 15.59 24.93 -26.69
N TYR A 439 16.68 25.03 -25.92
CA TYR A 439 16.61 25.30 -24.48
C TYR A 439 16.61 26.80 -24.16
N PHE A 440 15.82 27.18 -23.14
CA PHE A 440 15.55 28.58 -22.81
C PHE A 440 16.71 29.32 -22.12
N ILE A 441 17.70 28.60 -21.56
CA ILE A 441 18.94 29.21 -21.06
C ILE A 441 19.97 29.23 -22.21
N PRO A 442 20.51 30.40 -22.62
CA PRO A 442 21.44 30.48 -23.75
C PRO A 442 22.75 29.70 -23.59
N ASP A 443 23.20 29.01 -24.65
CA ASP A 443 24.43 28.17 -24.75
C ASP A 443 25.67 28.71 -24.03
N TYR A 444 25.85 30.04 -24.02
CA TYR A 444 27.03 30.65 -23.42
C TYR A 444 27.12 30.42 -21.90
N PHE A 445 25.99 30.18 -21.22
CA PHE A 445 25.98 29.77 -19.82
C PHE A 445 26.64 28.42 -19.58
N PHE A 446 26.62 27.51 -20.57
CA PHE A 446 27.11 26.13 -20.44
C PHE A 446 28.61 25.96 -20.74
N LYS A 447 29.26 26.98 -21.30
CA LYS A 447 30.67 26.93 -21.75
C LYS A 447 31.66 26.57 -20.63
N GLY A 448 32.28 25.40 -20.74
CA GLY A 448 33.23 24.87 -19.75
C GLY A 448 32.66 23.76 -18.86
N GLY A 449 31.35 23.48 -18.90
CA GLY A 449 30.73 22.36 -18.17
C GLY A 449 30.50 22.63 -16.69
N PHE A 450 30.34 21.57 -15.92
CA PHE A 450 30.11 21.61 -14.47
C PHE A 450 31.46 21.61 -13.71
N PRO A 451 31.65 22.43 -12.66
CA PRO A 451 30.66 23.32 -12.03
C PRO A 451 30.56 24.75 -12.61
N GLU A 452 31.49 25.19 -13.46
CA GLU A 452 31.65 26.61 -13.86
C GLU A 452 30.40 27.23 -14.52
N SER A 453 29.63 26.43 -15.25
CA SER A 453 28.33 26.81 -15.81
C SER A 453 27.29 27.12 -14.75
N THR A 454 27.12 26.21 -13.79
CA THR A 454 26.14 26.30 -12.70
C THR A 454 26.38 27.50 -11.81
N VAL A 455 27.65 27.87 -11.58
CA VAL A 455 28.02 29.11 -10.87
C VAL A 455 27.51 30.35 -11.62
N ARG A 456 27.61 30.39 -12.96
CA ARG A 456 27.10 31.52 -13.76
C ARG A 456 25.57 31.54 -13.83
N ILE A 457 24.91 30.39 -13.88
CA ILE A 457 23.44 30.30 -13.84
C ILE A 457 22.96 30.79 -12.47
N ALA A 458 23.54 30.33 -11.36
CA ALA A 458 23.22 30.77 -10.01
C ALA A 458 23.46 32.28 -9.78
N GLU A 459 24.50 32.85 -10.41
CA GLU A 459 24.77 34.29 -10.38
C GLU A 459 23.71 35.09 -11.16
N ALA A 460 23.27 34.59 -12.32
CA ALA A 460 22.20 35.22 -13.10
C ALA A 460 20.84 35.16 -12.39
N LEU A 461 20.55 34.07 -11.67
CA LEU A 461 19.33 33.89 -10.84
C LEU A 461 19.25 34.84 -9.62
N LYS A 462 20.18 35.79 -9.47
CA LYS A 462 20.03 36.96 -8.57
C LYS A 462 19.19 38.09 -9.18
N GLY A 463 18.96 38.08 -10.49
CA GLY A 463 18.21 39.12 -11.18
C GLY A 463 16.77 38.71 -11.49
N GLU A 464 15.81 39.57 -11.16
CA GLU A 464 14.37 39.38 -11.46
C GLU A 464 14.12 38.98 -12.92
N LYS A 465 14.82 39.64 -13.86
CA LYS A 465 14.67 39.39 -15.29
C LYS A 465 15.15 37.98 -15.71
N PRO A 466 16.41 37.55 -15.45
CA PRO A 466 16.83 36.17 -15.73
C PRO A 466 15.97 35.10 -15.04
N VAL A 467 15.47 35.38 -13.83
CA VAL A 467 14.50 34.50 -13.16
C VAL A 467 13.20 34.40 -13.96
N GLN A 468 12.63 35.52 -14.42
CA GLN A 468 11.44 35.52 -15.27
C GLN A 468 11.66 34.79 -16.61
N GLU A 469 12.80 35.02 -17.27
CA GLU A 469 13.15 34.31 -18.53
C GLU A 469 13.25 32.78 -18.31
N CYS A 470 13.71 32.34 -17.14
CA CYS A 470 13.69 30.92 -16.75
C CYS A 470 12.28 30.40 -16.39
N ILE A 471 11.44 31.21 -15.74
CA ILE A 471 10.04 30.87 -15.42
C ILE A 471 9.25 30.65 -16.71
N ASP A 472 9.34 31.60 -17.65
CA ASP A 472 8.61 31.56 -18.91
C ASP A 472 9.07 30.38 -19.77
N GLY A 473 10.40 30.20 -19.90
CA GLY A 473 11.00 29.11 -20.67
C GLY A 473 10.71 27.72 -20.11
N LEU A 474 10.81 27.52 -18.79
CA LEU A 474 10.47 26.23 -18.17
C LEU A 474 8.95 25.97 -18.21
N THR A 475 8.12 27.00 -18.13
CA THR A 475 6.66 26.88 -18.32
C THR A 475 6.30 26.44 -19.73
N ASP A 476 7.09 26.83 -20.74
CA ASP A 476 6.88 26.36 -22.12
C ASP A 476 7.41 24.94 -22.34
N LEU A 477 8.61 24.62 -21.84
CA LEU A 477 9.18 23.28 -21.90
C LEU A 477 8.29 22.22 -21.23
N ILE A 478 7.62 22.56 -20.13
CA ILE A 478 6.62 21.68 -19.48
C ILE A 478 5.44 21.39 -20.42
N LYS A 479 4.90 22.38 -21.13
CA LYS A 479 3.80 22.16 -22.10
C LYS A 479 4.25 21.35 -23.31
N GLN A 480 5.48 21.57 -23.77
CA GLN A 480 6.06 20.75 -24.85
C GLN A 480 6.16 19.29 -24.39
N TYR A 481 6.65 19.05 -23.18
CA TYR A 481 6.74 17.72 -22.56
C TYR A 481 5.37 17.06 -22.24
N GLU A 482 4.34 17.85 -21.96
CA GLU A 482 2.95 17.39 -21.82
C GLU A 482 2.34 16.97 -23.16
N ALA A 483 2.76 17.59 -24.27
CA ALA A 483 2.30 17.28 -25.63
C ALA A 483 3.11 16.17 -26.32
N ASP A 484 4.41 16.07 -26.02
CA ASP A 484 5.36 15.11 -26.58
C ASP A 484 6.43 14.75 -25.55
N ARG A 485 6.55 13.47 -25.19
CA ARG A 485 7.51 13.00 -24.18
C ARG A 485 8.94 12.92 -24.71
N ASP A 486 9.15 12.80 -26.02
CA ASP A 486 10.47 12.68 -26.64
C ASP A 486 11.29 13.98 -26.55
N VAL A 487 10.65 15.08 -26.14
CA VAL A 487 11.27 16.35 -25.72
C VAL A 487 12.33 16.16 -24.62
N LEU A 488 12.19 15.11 -23.79
CA LEU A 488 13.18 14.71 -22.78
C LEU A 488 13.69 13.29 -23.03
N ARG A 489 15.01 13.14 -23.17
CA ARG A 489 15.69 11.85 -23.22
C ARG A 489 15.57 11.03 -21.94
N PHE A 490 15.45 11.68 -20.78
CA PHE A 490 15.21 11.05 -19.49
C PHE A 490 14.15 11.80 -18.67
N HIS A 491 13.21 11.06 -18.10
CA HIS A 491 11.97 11.61 -17.54
C HIS A 491 11.98 11.85 -16.02
N PHE A 492 13.13 11.74 -15.35
CA PHE A 492 13.23 11.88 -13.87
C PHE A 492 13.24 13.33 -13.37
N HIS A 493 13.30 14.32 -14.27
CA HIS A 493 13.37 15.74 -13.93
C HIS A 493 12.06 16.27 -13.33
N ARG A 494 12.11 16.76 -12.08
CA ARG A 494 10.97 17.36 -11.36
C ARG A 494 10.69 18.80 -11.83
N MET A 495 10.40 18.98 -13.12
CA MET A 495 10.22 20.30 -13.74
C MET A 495 9.16 21.21 -13.05
N PRO A 496 7.99 20.72 -12.59
CA PRO A 496 7.03 21.56 -11.86
C PRO A 496 7.59 22.13 -10.54
N GLU A 497 8.36 21.33 -9.80
CA GLU A 497 9.04 21.76 -8.57
C GLU A 497 10.17 22.77 -8.86
N MET A 498 10.89 22.60 -9.96
CA MET A 498 11.88 23.58 -10.42
C MET A 498 11.21 24.91 -10.80
N LEU A 499 10.03 24.86 -11.44
CA LEU A 499 9.25 26.04 -11.79
C LEU A 499 8.67 26.76 -10.56
N GLU A 500 8.25 26.03 -9.53
CA GLU A 500 7.85 26.63 -8.25
C GLU A 500 9.04 27.28 -7.54
N ASN A 501 10.19 26.61 -7.46
CA ASN A 501 11.38 27.18 -6.83
C ASN A 501 11.96 28.38 -7.58
N LEU A 502 11.78 28.48 -8.92
CA LEU A 502 12.06 29.69 -9.68
C LEU A 502 11.13 30.85 -9.27
N LYS A 503 9.82 30.61 -9.15
CA LYS A 503 8.84 31.61 -8.68
C LYS A 503 9.14 32.05 -7.23
N ASP A 504 9.67 31.14 -6.40
CA ASP A 504 10.11 31.45 -5.03
C ASP A 504 11.34 32.36 -4.93
N LEU A 505 12.07 32.59 -6.02
CA LEU A 505 13.13 33.61 -6.07
C LEU A 505 12.58 35.04 -6.23
N GLN A 506 11.31 35.20 -6.65
CA GLN A 506 10.65 36.51 -6.80
C GLN A 506 9.85 36.93 -5.56
N ARG A 507 9.88 36.15 -4.46
CA ARG A 507 9.11 36.42 -3.23
C ARG A 507 9.88 37.28 -2.24
N ASP A 508 9.18 38.18 -1.56
CA ASP A 508 9.67 38.83 -0.34
C ASP A 508 10.06 37.77 0.70
N ARG A 509 11.27 37.89 1.27
CA ARG A 509 11.83 36.93 2.23
C ARG A 509 11.78 37.44 3.66
N LEU A 510 11.52 36.53 4.60
CA LEU A 510 11.74 36.78 6.03
C LEU A 510 13.25 36.90 6.31
N VAL A 511 13.62 37.83 7.19
CA VAL A 511 15.00 38.03 7.63
C VAL A 511 15.14 37.51 9.06
N PHE A 512 15.73 36.33 9.21
CA PHE A 512 16.11 35.77 10.51
C PHE A 512 17.50 36.25 10.93
N LYS A 513 17.76 36.31 12.24
CA LYS A 513 19.08 36.61 12.81
C LYS A 513 19.35 35.70 14.01
N ALA A 514 20.50 35.04 14.03
CA ALA A 514 20.92 34.16 15.10
C ALA A 514 21.37 34.95 16.34
N GLU A 515 21.30 34.33 17.53
CA GLU A 515 21.93 34.89 18.73
C GLU A 515 23.47 34.98 18.54
N PRO A 516 24.13 36.04 19.05
CA PRO A 516 25.58 36.21 18.86
C PRO A 516 26.40 35.05 19.41
N SER A 517 27.21 34.43 18.56
CA SER A 517 28.00 33.21 18.86
C SER A 517 27.17 31.94 19.14
N PHE A 518 25.90 31.90 18.73
CA PHE A 518 25.09 30.68 18.79
C PHE A 518 25.74 29.54 17.98
N MET A 519 25.88 28.38 18.62
CA MET A 519 26.40 27.15 18.02
C MET A 519 25.88 25.94 18.81
N VAL A 520 25.48 24.88 18.10
CA VAL A 520 25.19 23.56 18.67
C VAL A 520 26.15 22.57 18.02
N ALA A 521 26.66 21.61 18.80
CA ALA A 521 27.48 20.52 18.31
C ALA A 521 26.79 19.19 18.61
N HIS A 522 26.44 18.47 17.55
CA HIS A 522 25.76 17.18 17.64
C HIS A 522 26.75 16.02 17.80
N LYS A 523 26.40 15.06 18.66
CA LYS A 523 27.07 13.76 18.78
C LYS A 523 26.07 12.71 18.34
N CYS A 524 26.31 12.09 17.19
CA CYS A 524 25.35 11.16 16.59
C CYS A 524 25.71 9.69 16.88
N PHE A 525 24.72 8.82 16.88
CA PHE A 525 24.89 7.36 16.87
C PHE A 525 23.83 6.71 15.96
N ILE A 526 24.05 5.47 15.55
CA ILE A 526 23.09 4.73 14.73
C ILE A 526 22.06 4.03 15.64
N THR A 527 20.77 4.40 15.52
CA THR A 527 19.67 3.81 16.31
C THR A 527 19.45 2.34 15.98
N ASP A 528 18.69 1.61 16.79
CA ASP A 528 18.25 0.26 16.46
C ASP A 528 17.23 0.28 15.31
N ASP A 529 16.36 1.28 15.22
CA ASP A 529 15.42 1.48 14.10
C ASP A 529 16.18 1.63 12.76
N GLU A 530 17.27 2.38 12.72
CA GLU A 530 18.16 2.50 11.54
C GLU A 530 18.80 1.15 11.16
N LYS A 531 19.11 0.30 12.14
CA LYS A 531 19.66 -1.05 11.91
C LYS A 531 18.59 -1.99 11.39
N ASP A 532 17.39 -1.95 11.96
CA ASP A 532 16.24 -2.75 11.51
C ASP A 532 15.87 -2.37 10.08
N LYS A 533 15.67 -1.08 9.79
CA LYS A 533 15.44 -0.55 8.44
C LYS A 533 16.51 -1.02 7.44
N LEU A 534 17.79 -1.01 7.83
CA LEU A 534 18.85 -1.52 6.96
C LEU A 534 18.71 -3.04 6.72
N ILE A 535 18.54 -3.84 7.77
CA ILE A 535 18.49 -5.30 7.65
C ILE A 535 17.23 -5.77 6.90
N MET A 536 16.09 -5.10 7.05
CA MET A 536 14.87 -5.35 6.28
C MET A 536 15.04 -5.08 4.77
N SER A 537 16.00 -4.23 4.36
CA SER A 537 16.33 -4.04 2.94
C SER A 537 17.04 -5.25 2.29
N GLY A 538 17.34 -6.29 3.08
CA GLY A 538 17.89 -7.57 2.60
C GLY A 538 19.35 -7.51 2.15
N SER A 539 19.77 -8.55 1.44
CA SER A 539 21.15 -8.76 0.96
C SER A 539 21.59 -7.84 -0.18
N GLY A 540 20.70 -7.02 -0.74
CA GLY A 540 20.93 -6.31 -2.00
C GLY A 540 20.86 -7.20 -3.24
N MET A 541 20.73 -8.53 -3.09
CA MET A 541 20.43 -9.46 -4.17
C MET A 541 18.93 -9.40 -4.51
N GLU A 542 18.59 -9.59 -5.80
CA GLU A 542 17.20 -9.73 -6.21
C GLU A 542 16.56 -10.96 -5.54
N GLY A 543 15.30 -10.84 -5.11
CA GLY A 543 14.61 -11.84 -4.28
C GLY A 543 15.18 -12.05 -2.86
N GLY A 544 16.24 -11.33 -2.46
CA GLY A 544 17.02 -11.62 -1.25
C GLY A 544 16.24 -11.48 0.06
N LYS A 545 15.34 -10.49 0.19
CA LYS A 545 14.53 -10.33 1.40
C LYS A 545 13.60 -11.52 1.65
N PHE A 546 13.02 -12.09 0.60
CA PHE A 546 12.14 -13.26 0.68
C PHE A 546 12.94 -14.51 1.05
N ARG A 547 14.07 -14.78 0.39
CA ARG A 547 14.97 -15.89 0.78
C ARG A 547 15.42 -15.80 2.25
N ILE A 548 15.61 -14.59 2.78
CA ILE A 548 15.90 -14.36 4.20
C ILE A 548 14.68 -14.67 5.08
N ASN A 549 13.49 -14.16 4.74
CA ASN A 549 12.24 -14.46 5.44
C ASN A 549 11.97 -15.97 5.51
N ASP A 550 11.90 -16.64 4.35
CA ASP A 550 11.56 -18.07 4.21
C ASP A 550 12.51 -18.96 5.01
N TYR A 551 13.81 -18.63 5.00
CA TYR A 551 14.82 -19.36 5.76
C TYR A 551 14.74 -19.07 7.27
N PHE A 552 14.28 -17.89 7.68
CA PHE A 552 14.23 -17.53 9.10
C PHE A 552 12.95 -17.95 9.81
N SER A 553 11.84 -18.11 9.08
CA SER A 553 10.58 -18.73 9.54
C SER A 553 10.74 -20.24 9.79
N GLN A 554 11.69 -20.90 9.14
CA GLN A 554 11.98 -22.33 9.34
C GLN A 554 12.85 -22.60 10.60
N PRO A 555 12.71 -23.78 11.22
CA PRO A 555 13.42 -24.13 12.46
C PRO A 555 14.91 -24.42 12.24
N HIS A 556 15.74 -23.37 12.28
CA HIS A 556 17.20 -23.45 12.14
C HIS A 556 17.93 -22.91 13.38
N SER A 557 19.12 -23.49 13.67
CA SER A 557 20.00 -22.96 14.72
C SER A 557 20.64 -21.63 14.34
N THR A 558 21.06 -20.83 15.32
CA THR A 558 21.76 -19.56 15.09
C THR A 558 22.99 -19.73 14.20
N ASN A 559 23.74 -20.84 14.33
CA ASN A 559 24.90 -21.12 13.48
C ASN A 559 24.54 -21.33 12.00
N GLU A 560 23.38 -21.93 11.72
CA GLU A 560 22.87 -22.14 10.37
C GLU A 560 22.32 -20.84 9.78
N LYS A 561 21.54 -20.09 10.55
CA LYS A 561 21.09 -18.72 10.21
C LYS A 561 22.26 -17.79 9.88
N VAL A 562 23.30 -17.77 10.72
CA VAL A 562 24.56 -17.01 10.51
C VAL A 562 25.33 -17.47 9.27
N LYS A 563 25.35 -18.77 8.97
CA LYS A 563 26.02 -19.32 7.78
C LYS A 563 25.24 -18.98 6.50
N PHE A 564 23.91 -19.03 6.55
CA PHE A 564 23.03 -18.62 5.46
C PHE A 564 23.24 -17.14 5.10
N LEU A 565 23.11 -16.23 6.09
CA LEU A 565 23.29 -14.79 5.85
C LEU A 565 24.64 -14.44 5.22
N LYS A 566 25.73 -15.08 5.68
CA LYS A 566 27.08 -14.89 5.10
C LYS A 566 27.19 -15.29 3.63
N ASN A 567 26.40 -16.27 3.19
CA ASN A 567 26.37 -16.70 1.80
C ASN A 567 25.44 -15.80 0.96
N GLU A 568 24.30 -15.41 1.51
CA GLU A 568 23.25 -14.60 0.86
C GLU A 568 23.69 -13.13 0.66
N TYR A 569 24.41 -12.54 1.61
CA TYR A 569 25.04 -11.21 1.46
C TYR A 569 26.43 -11.29 0.79
N GLY A 570 27.25 -12.29 1.13
CA GLY A 570 28.59 -12.45 0.56
C GLY A 570 29.57 -11.34 0.96
N THR A 571 29.87 -10.42 0.04
CA THR A 571 30.72 -9.24 0.26
C THR A 571 30.37 -8.15 -0.73
N GLY A 572 29.96 -6.98 -0.24
CA GLY A 572 29.37 -5.91 -1.03
C GLY A 572 28.95 -4.73 -0.16
N GLY A 573 28.19 -3.80 -0.73
CA GLY A 573 27.70 -2.62 -0.02
C GLY A 573 27.13 -1.56 -0.96
N ARG A 574 26.47 -0.54 -0.40
CA ARG A 574 25.94 0.62 -1.14
C ARG A 574 26.20 1.93 -0.39
N GLY A 575 26.49 3.00 -1.12
CA GLY A 575 26.77 4.31 -0.51
C GLY A 575 26.50 5.49 -1.44
N TYR A 576 26.20 6.63 -0.83
CA TYR A 576 26.00 7.94 -1.45
C TYR A 576 26.47 9.04 -0.47
N ALA A 577 26.28 10.32 -0.80
CA ALA A 577 26.71 11.40 0.10
C ALA A 577 25.95 11.32 1.43
N GLY A 578 26.68 11.23 2.55
CA GLY A 578 26.09 11.13 3.90
C GLY A 578 25.72 9.72 4.37
N PHE A 579 25.75 8.70 3.52
CA PHE A 579 25.38 7.31 3.86
C PHE A 579 26.33 6.30 3.20
N ASN A 580 26.91 5.38 3.98
CA ASN A 580 27.64 4.24 3.46
C ASN A 580 27.37 2.95 4.25
N GLU A 581 26.84 1.95 3.56
CA GLU A 581 26.70 0.58 4.01
C GLU A 581 27.72 -0.34 3.33
N TRP A 582 28.22 -1.32 4.08
CA TRP A 582 29.13 -2.36 3.57
C TRP A 582 29.00 -3.63 4.41
N HIS A 583 29.16 -4.80 3.81
CA HIS A 583 29.15 -6.09 4.49
C HIS A 583 30.28 -7.00 4.03
N ASP A 584 30.86 -7.75 4.97
CA ASP A 584 31.85 -8.80 4.71
C ASP A 584 31.67 -9.99 5.66
N ALA A 585 32.53 -11.01 5.55
CA ALA A 585 32.49 -12.21 6.40
C ALA A 585 32.53 -11.94 7.93
N LYS A 586 32.86 -10.72 8.38
CA LYS A 586 32.89 -10.29 9.79
C LYS A 586 31.59 -9.63 10.25
N GLY A 587 30.74 -9.12 9.36
CA GLY A 587 29.46 -8.48 9.69
C GLY A 587 28.99 -7.44 8.66
N VAL A 588 27.88 -6.78 9.00
CA VAL A 588 27.34 -5.60 8.29
C VAL A 588 27.85 -4.33 9.00
N PHE A 589 28.16 -3.29 8.23
CA PHE A 589 28.70 -2.01 8.69
C PHE A 589 27.83 -0.88 8.12
N LEU A 590 27.39 0.03 8.97
CA LEU A 590 26.63 1.22 8.57
C LEU A 590 27.34 2.47 9.10
N THR A 591 27.52 3.45 8.22
CA THR A 591 28.21 4.73 8.48
C THR A 591 27.36 5.87 7.95
N LYS A 592 27.18 6.93 8.75
CA LYS A 592 26.50 8.18 8.35
C LYS A 592 27.42 9.40 8.53
N GLY A 593 27.18 10.44 7.73
CA GLY A 593 28.05 11.60 7.59
C GLY A 593 29.11 11.42 6.50
N ASP A 594 30.17 12.23 6.52
CA ASP A 594 31.27 12.14 5.55
C ASP A 594 32.03 10.80 5.68
N TYR A 595 32.43 10.23 4.55
CA TYR A 595 33.22 9.00 4.50
C TYR A 595 34.62 9.16 5.12
N GLY A 596 35.21 10.36 5.02
CA GLY A 596 36.49 10.69 5.66
C GLY A 596 36.39 10.91 7.18
N ASN A 597 35.31 11.57 7.62
CA ASN A 597 35.03 11.88 9.02
C ASN A 597 33.53 11.66 9.35
N PRO A 598 33.10 10.42 9.63
CA PRO A 598 31.69 10.10 9.82
C PRO A 598 31.16 10.55 11.18
N GLU A 599 29.93 11.06 11.17
CA GLU A 599 29.16 11.46 12.37
C GLU A 599 28.85 10.26 13.26
N ALA A 600 28.47 9.15 12.64
CA ALA A 600 28.07 7.93 13.31
C ALA A 600 28.51 6.70 12.52
N LYS A 601 28.88 5.62 13.22
CA LYS A 601 29.17 4.33 12.60
C LYS A 601 28.86 3.18 13.55
N VAL A 602 28.38 2.08 13.00
CA VAL A 602 28.13 0.82 13.72
C VAL A 602 28.62 -0.36 12.89
N LYS A 603 28.99 -1.43 13.58
CA LYS A 603 29.18 -2.76 12.99
C LYS A 603 28.28 -3.74 13.73
N MET A 604 27.44 -4.46 12.99
CA MET A 604 26.69 -5.60 13.48
C MET A 604 27.43 -6.89 13.06
N THR A 605 27.75 -7.76 14.00
CA THR A 605 28.20 -9.12 13.67
C THR A 605 27.05 -9.94 13.09
N TRP A 606 27.37 -10.99 12.35
CA TRP A 606 26.34 -11.87 11.77
C TRP A 606 25.44 -12.55 12.80
N ASN A 607 25.87 -12.69 14.06
CA ASN A 607 25.00 -13.15 15.14
C ASN A 607 23.93 -12.08 15.45
N GLU A 608 24.36 -10.84 15.71
CA GLU A 608 23.46 -9.71 16.00
C GLU A 608 22.48 -9.46 14.84
N VAL A 609 22.88 -9.69 13.58
CA VAL A 609 21.97 -9.64 12.42
C VAL A 609 20.97 -10.81 12.43
N ALA A 610 21.40 -12.04 12.73
CA ALA A 610 20.51 -13.20 12.79
C ALA A 610 19.50 -13.13 13.95
N ASP A 611 19.95 -12.64 15.10
CA ASP A 611 19.11 -12.44 16.29
C ASP A 611 18.08 -11.33 16.03
N ARG A 612 18.49 -10.24 15.36
CA ARG A 612 17.63 -9.13 14.91
C ARG A 612 16.56 -9.58 13.92
N ILE A 613 16.91 -10.27 12.84
CA ILE A 613 15.93 -10.82 11.86
C ILE A 613 14.95 -11.77 12.55
N THR A 614 15.43 -12.64 13.44
CA THR A 614 14.57 -13.57 14.20
C THR A 614 13.61 -12.80 15.13
N THR A 615 14.05 -11.69 15.73
CA THR A 615 13.21 -10.83 16.57
C THR A 615 12.15 -10.11 15.73
N LEU A 616 12.53 -9.50 14.60
CA LEU A 616 11.61 -8.79 13.70
C LEU A 616 10.53 -9.71 13.12
N ILE A 617 10.88 -10.93 12.68
CA ILE A 617 9.89 -11.93 12.22
C ILE A 617 8.96 -12.35 13.38
N SER A 618 9.49 -12.48 14.60
CA SER A 618 8.64 -12.77 15.77
C SER A 618 7.67 -11.63 16.05
N GLN A 619 8.10 -10.37 15.90
CA GLN A 619 7.25 -9.18 16.07
C GLN A 619 6.19 -9.08 14.97
N LYS A 620 6.56 -9.30 13.70
CA LYS A 620 5.63 -9.40 12.56
C LYS A 620 4.53 -10.41 12.84
N ASN A 621 4.91 -11.65 13.19
CA ASN A 621 3.95 -12.73 13.39
C ASN A 621 3.03 -12.46 14.60
N ILE A 622 3.55 -11.85 15.68
CA ILE A 622 2.73 -11.40 16.82
C ILE A 622 1.76 -10.29 16.42
N LEU A 623 2.17 -9.33 15.59
CA LEU A 623 1.35 -8.21 15.15
C LEU A 623 0.21 -8.67 14.23
N GLN A 624 0.53 -9.51 13.24
CA GLN A 624 -0.47 -10.08 12.32
C GLN A 624 -1.47 -10.98 13.08
N MET A 625 -1.00 -11.80 14.02
CA MET A 625 -1.85 -12.57 14.94
C MET A 625 -2.73 -11.67 15.82
N LYS A 626 -2.23 -10.55 16.36
CA LYS A 626 -3.04 -9.59 17.13
C LYS A 626 -4.16 -8.96 16.31
N ILE A 627 -3.86 -8.55 15.08
CA ILE A 627 -4.84 -7.95 14.15
C ILE A 627 -5.95 -8.99 13.83
N TYR A 628 -5.55 -10.22 13.51
CA TYR A 628 -6.45 -11.34 13.23
C TYR A 628 -7.36 -11.70 14.43
N LEU A 629 -6.78 -11.92 15.62
CA LEU A 629 -7.53 -12.28 16.83
C LEU A 629 -8.51 -11.17 17.26
N ARG A 630 -8.15 -9.90 17.07
CA ARG A 630 -9.03 -8.76 17.42
C ARG A 630 -10.28 -8.73 16.53
N LYS A 631 -10.13 -8.85 15.22
CA LYS A 631 -11.28 -8.74 14.28
C LYS A 631 -12.10 -10.03 14.20
N THR A 632 -11.52 -11.21 14.47
CA THR A 632 -12.26 -12.49 14.58
C THR A 632 -12.99 -12.68 15.92
N GLY A 633 -12.82 -11.78 16.90
CA GLY A 633 -13.45 -11.87 18.23
C GLY A 633 -12.88 -12.96 19.14
N LEU A 634 -11.83 -13.67 18.70
CA LEU A 634 -11.15 -14.73 19.44
C LEU A 634 -10.20 -14.11 20.49
N ASN A 635 -10.76 -13.74 21.64
CA ASN A 635 -9.96 -13.32 22.80
C ASN A 635 -8.96 -14.42 23.20
N ALA A 636 -7.66 -14.09 23.15
CA ALA A 636 -6.59 -14.97 23.61
C ALA A 636 -6.79 -15.36 25.09
N SER A 637 -6.61 -16.65 25.39
CA SER A 637 -6.77 -17.27 26.72
C SER A 637 -5.44 -17.65 27.35
#